data_AF-A0ABD2QB34-F1
#
_entry.id   AF-A0ABD2QB34-F1
#
_cell.length_a   1.000
_cell.length_b   1.000
_cell.length_c   1.000
_cell.angle_alpha   90.00
_cell.angle_beta   90.00
_cell.angle_gamma   90.00
#
_symmetry.space_group_name_H-M   'P 1'
#
loop_
_entity.id
_entity.type
_entity.pdbx_description
1 polymer ?
#
loop_
_entity_poly.entity_id
_entity_poly.type
_entity_poly.pdbx_seq_one_letter_code
_entity_poly.pdbx_strand_id
1 'polypeptide(L)'
;MEGLVISCISTPYEEERFRSIFSHISGLSIPVKILIVKSHEDFAQEGIKKIMRTFHENDFELIEFEPTDKSLYEPEDYGINRLKEALSSHKWRFAVLSSGIPADETSSNNSETDHEEDCEDFEIIMTNLANLKASMDKMPDESKEEMAKKITREFWKAIDGEDGELDEMFDIVKQNLN
;
A
#
# COMPACT_ATOMS: atom_id res chain seq x y z
N MET A 1 15.91 0.82 2.63
CA MET A 1 15.01 0.34 3.71
C MET A 1 13.69 1.07 3.52
N GLU A 2 12.62 0.34 3.21
CA GLU A 2 11.32 0.96 2.88
C GLU A 2 10.43 1.18 4.10
N GLY A 3 10.62 0.35 5.12
CA GLY A 3 9.96 0.50 6.39
C GLY A 3 10.83 0.03 7.55
N LEU A 4 10.52 0.55 8.73
CA LEU A 4 11.09 0.17 10.01
C LEU A 4 9.94 -0.09 10.99
N VAL A 5 9.84 -1.34 11.44
CA VAL A 5 8.92 -1.73 12.51
C VAL A 5 9.74 -2.01 13.74
N ILE A 6 9.47 -1.31 14.83
CA ILE A 6 10.10 -1.56 16.13
C ILE A 6 9.01 -2.07 17.07
N SER A 7 9.28 -3.18 17.76
CA SER A 7 8.39 -3.71 18.78
C SER A 7 9.05 -3.58 20.14
N CYS A 8 8.27 -3.18 21.14
CA CYS A 8 8.74 -3.11 22.52
C CYS A 8 7.66 -3.36 23.55
N ILE A 9 8.16 -3.51 24.77
CA ILE A 9 7.36 -3.54 25.98
C ILE A 9 7.58 -2.20 26.68
N SER A 10 6.48 -1.57 27.10
CA SER A 10 6.53 -0.33 27.85
C SER A 10 7.10 -0.59 29.25
N THR A 11 8.42 -0.47 29.37
CA THR A 11 9.13 -0.56 30.65
C THR A 11 10.10 0.62 30.77
N PRO A 12 10.49 1.04 31.99
CA PRO A 12 11.43 2.13 32.16
C PRO A 12 12.80 1.86 31.51
N TYR A 13 13.22 0.59 31.48
CA TYR A 13 14.48 0.17 30.86
C TYR A 13 14.45 0.27 29.33
N GLU A 14 13.33 -0.12 28.71
CA GLU A 14 13.20 -0.01 27.25
C GLU A 14 13.19 1.46 26.80
N GLU A 15 12.73 2.42 27.61
CA GLU A 15 12.80 3.85 27.26
C GLU A 15 14.24 4.31 26.97
N GLU A 16 15.21 3.90 27.78
CA GLU A 16 16.61 4.27 27.59
C GLU A 16 17.22 3.58 26.37
N ARG A 17 16.92 2.29 26.21
CA ARG A 17 17.32 1.51 25.04
C ARG A 17 16.78 2.12 23.75
N PHE A 18 15.55 2.63 23.79
CA PHE A 18 14.96 3.36 22.67
C PHE A 18 15.67 4.63 22.32
N ARG A 19 16.02 5.46 23.31
CA ARG A 19 16.78 6.69 23.04
C ARG A 19 18.09 6.41 22.32
N SER A 20 18.77 5.33 22.71
CA SER A 20 19.99 4.86 22.06
C SER A 20 19.73 4.38 20.63
N ILE A 21 18.74 3.51 20.40
CA ILE A 21 18.40 3.07 19.03
C ILE A 21 18.00 4.28 18.17
N PHE A 22 17.20 5.18 18.73
CA PHE A 22 16.68 6.37 18.08
C PHE A 22 17.81 7.28 17.56
N SER A 23 18.86 7.51 18.35
CA SER A 23 19.99 8.35 17.92
C SER A 23 20.72 7.81 16.70
N HIS A 24 20.62 6.50 16.42
CA HIS A 24 21.24 5.88 15.26
C HIS A 24 20.33 5.91 14.02
N ILE A 25 19.01 5.95 14.21
CA ILE A 25 18.03 5.87 13.11
C ILE A 25 17.41 7.22 12.74
N SER A 26 17.55 8.25 13.58
CA SER A 26 16.97 9.58 13.33
C SER A 26 17.44 10.25 12.03
N GLY A 27 18.65 9.90 11.57
CA GLY A 27 19.20 10.38 10.30
C GLY A 27 18.75 9.59 9.06
N LEU A 28 17.98 8.51 9.23
CA LEU A 28 17.55 7.67 8.13
C LEU A 28 16.23 8.18 7.54
N SER A 29 16.23 8.42 6.23
CA SER A 29 15.01 8.72 5.46
C SER A 29 14.23 7.44 5.19
N ILE A 30 13.49 6.97 6.19
CA ILE A 30 12.66 5.77 6.12
C ILE A 30 11.21 6.18 5.84
N PRO A 31 10.59 5.71 4.73
CA PRO A 31 9.22 6.05 4.37
C PRO A 31 8.15 5.57 5.35
N VAL A 32 8.29 4.35 5.86
CA VAL A 32 7.33 3.75 6.81
C VAL A 32 7.99 3.55 8.16
N LYS A 33 7.45 4.12 9.23
CA LYS A 33 7.99 4.00 10.59
C LYS A 33 6.86 3.62 11.53
N ILE A 34 6.87 2.39 12.02
CA ILE A 34 5.83 1.88 12.92
C ILE A 34 6.49 1.48 14.24
N LEU A 35 5.93 1.96 15.34
CA LEU A 35 6.28 1.54 16.69
C LEU A 35 5.13 0.75 17.29
N ILE A 36 5.38 -0.52 17.60
CA ILE A 36 4.44 -1.40 18.29
C ILE A 36 4.80 -1.42 19.76
N VAL A 37 3.86 -1.03 20.62
CA VAL A 37 4.05 -1.00 22.07
C VAL A 37 3.14 -2.01 22.74
N LYS A 38 3.72 -2.90 23.54
CA LYS A 38 2.99 -3.72 24.49
C LYS A 38 2.94 -3.03 25.85
N SER A 39 1.74 -2.70 26.29
CA SER A 39 1.52 -2.07 27.60
C SER A 39 1.81 -3.09 28.71
N HIS A 40 2.68 -2.73 29.65
CA HIS A 40 2.98 -3.56 30.82
C HIS A 40 2.12 -3.08 31.98
N GLU A 41 1.53 -3.99 32.75
CA GLU A 41 0.58 -3.65 33.83
C GLU A 41 1.18 -2.71 34.88
N ASP A 42 2.48 -2.88 35.18
CA ASP A 42 3.21 -2.03 36.12
C ASP A 42 3.71 -0.70 35.54
N PHE A 43 3.52 -0.45 34.25
CA PHE A 43 3.98 0.76 33.61
C PHE A 43 2.87 1.80 33.56
N ALA A 44 3.10 2.91 34.26
CA ALA A 44 2.13 4.00 34.32
C ALA A 44 1.76 4.48 32.90
N GLN A 45 0.47 4.76 32.69
CA GLN A 45 -0.06 5.37 31.46
C GLN A 45 0.72 6.63 31.04
N GLU A 46 1.27 7.36 32.01
CA GLU A 46 2.11 8.53 31.77
C GLU A 46 3.42 8.19 31.03
N GLY A 47 4.00 7.02 31.28
CA GLY A 47 5.18 6.52 30.58
C GLY A 47 4.87 6.19 29.12
N ILE A 48 3.72 5.59 28.83
CA ILE A 48 3.27 5.31 27.46
C ILE A 48 3.09 6.63 26.71
N LYS A 49 2.41 7.61 27.30
CA LYS A 49 2.24 8.95 26.72
C LYS A 49 3.56 9.65 26.41
N LYS A 50 4.57 9.46 27.25
CA LYS A 50 5.92 10.04 27.03
C LYS A 50 6.63 9.38 25.86
N ILE A 51 6.54 8.05 25.74
CA ILE A 51 7.01 7.29 24.57
C ILE A 51 6.25 7.79 23.34
N MET A 52 4.92 7.80 23.37
CA MET A 52 4.07 8.29 22.28
C MET A 52 4.49 9.66 21.77
N ARG A 53 4.68 10.64 22.67
CA ARG A 53 5.11 11.99 22.28
C ARG A 53 6.45 11.98 21.55
N THR A 54 7.43 11.25 22.10
CA THR A 54 8.78 11.16 21.53
C THR A 54 8.75 10.58 20.11
N PHE A 55 7.92 9.58 19.87
CA PHE A 55 7.84 8.90 18.57
C PHE A 55 6.98 9.65 17.56
N HIS A 56 5.90 10.30 18.01
CA HIS A 56 5.06 11.16 17.17
C HIS A 56 5.86 12.34 16.59
N GLU A 57 6.74 12.96 17.37
CA GLU A 57 7.64 14.03 16.92
C GLU A 57 8.60 13.60 15.79
N ASN A 58 8.70 12.30 15.49
CA ASN A 58 9.65 11.72 14.54
C ASN A 58 8.99 10.90 13.42
N ASP A 59 7.71 11.17 13.17
CA ASP A 59 6.88 10.55 12.14
C ASP A 59 6.71 9.04 12.30
N PHE A 60 6.77 8.53 13.54
CA PHE A 60 6.36 7.15 13.81
C PHE A 60 4.86 7.06 14.01
N GLU A 61 4.25 6.10 13.34
CA GLU A 61 2.92 5.62 13.66
C GLU A 61 3.03 4.66 14.86
N LEU A 62 2.37 5.00 15.97
CA LEU A 62 2.36 4.15 17.16
C LEU A 62 1.11 3.29 17.19
N ILE A 63 1.31 2.01 17.50
CA ILE A 63 0.24 1.03 17.65
C ILE A 63 0.41 0.35 19.01
N GLU A 64 -0.55 0.57 19.90
CA GLU A 64 -0.65 -0.23 21.12
C GLU A 64 -1.12 -1.63 20.74
N PHE A 65 -0.36 -2.66 21.08
CA PHE A 65 -0.70 -4.03 20.71
C PHE A 65 -1.80 -4.60 21.60
N GLU A 66 -1.69 -4.32 22.90
CA GLU A 66 -2.63 -4.73 23.94
C GLU A 66 -2.76 -3.56 24.93
N PRO A 67 -3.67 -2.60 24.67
CA PRO A 67 -3.88 -1.49 25.59
C PRO A 67 -4.44 -2.01 26.91
N THR A 68 -3.94 -1.44 28.03
CA THR A 68 -4.39 -1.80 29.38
C THR A 68 -5.83 -1.36 29.64
N ASP A 69 -6.23 -0.22 29.05
CA ASP A 69 -7.60 0.28 29.10
C ASP A 69 -8.20 0.32 27.69
N LYS A 70 -8.90 -0.76 27.34
CA LYS A 70 -9.60 -0.88 26.05
C LYS A 70 -10.82 0.03 25.95
N SER A 71 -11.32 0.61 27.05
CA SER A 71 -12.50 1.48 27.00
C SER A 71 -12.22 2.83 26.33
N LEU A 72 -10.94 3.15 26.10
CA LEU A 72 -10.48 4.39 25.48
C LEU A 72 -10.33 4.28 23.95
N TYR A 73 -10.51 3.08 23.38
CA TYR A 73 -10.21 2.79 21.98
C TYR A 73 -11.35 2.00 21.33
N GLU A 74 -11.58 2.23 20.03
CA GLU A 74 -12.38 1.30 19.25
C GLU A 74 -11.56 0.00 19.01
N PRO A 75 -12.20 -1.18 18.88
CA PRO A 75 -11.51 -2.45 18.67
C PRO A 75 -10.56 -2.48 17.45
N GLU A 76 -10.78 -1.60 16.48
CA GLU A 76 -9.99 -1.44 15.26
C GLU A 76 -8.73 -0.58 15.46
N ASP A 77 -8.67 0.21 16.54
CA ASP A 77 -7.61 1.20 16.77
C ASP A 77 -6.34 0.63 17.39
N TYR A 78 -6.35 -0.64 17.79
CA TYR A 78 -5.22 -1.29 18.46
C TYR A 78 -4.96 -2.72 17.95
N GLY A 79 -3.82 -3.29 18.37
CA GLY A 79 -3.49 -4.69 18.12
C GLY A 79 -3.17 -5.03 16.67
N ILE A 80 -3.40 -6.29 16.33
CA ILE A 80 -3.00 -6.85 15.04
C ILE A 80 -3.81 -6.27 13.87
N ASN A 81 -5.07 -5.89 14.10
CA ASN A 81 -5.92 -5.34 13.05
C ASN A 81 -5.43 -3.96 12.63
N ARG A 82 -5.14 -3.10 13.61
CA ARG A 82 -4.53 -1.80 13.36
C ARG A 82 -3.17 -1.91 12.68
N LEU A 83 -2.34 -2.87 13.10
CA LEU A 83 -1.05 -3.11 12.45
C LEU A 83 -1.20 -3.53 10.98
N LYS A 84 -2.16 -4.40 10.68
CA LYS A 84 -2.45 -4.79 9.29
C LYS A 84 -2.90 -3.60 8.47
N GLU A 85 -3.82 -2.79 8.98
CA GLU A 85 -4.32 -1.59 8.29
C GLU A 85 -3.20 -0.57 8.05
N ALA A 86 -2.37 -0.30 9.05
CA ALA A 86 -1.20 0.57 8.95
C ALA A 86 -0.25 0.08 7.84
N LEU A 87 0.06 -1.22 7.80
CA LEU A 87 0.92 -1.79 6.77
C LEU A 87 0.28 -1.79 5.37
N SER A 88 -1.03 -2.03 5.27
CA SER A 88 -1.76 -2.08 4.00
C SER A 88 -2.04 -0.70 3.39
N SER A 89 -2.19 0.34 4.23
CA SER A 89 -2.40 1.72 3.76
C SER A 89 -1.12 2.35 3.18
N HIS A 90 0.05 1.82 3.54
CA HIS A 90 1.31 2.30 3.02
C HIS A 90 1.58 1.80 1.60
N LYS A 91 2.02 2.73 0.74
CA LYS A 91 2.48 2.42 -0.62
C LYS A 91 3.95 2.01 -0.59
N TRP A 92 4.18 0.71 -0.53
CA TRP A 92 5.51 0.11 -0.63
C TRP A 92 6.03 0.27 -2.05
N ARG A 93 7.18 0.93 -2.22
CA ARG A 93 7.73 1.13 -3.56
C ARG A 93 8.29 -0.22 -3.99
N PHE A 94 8.04 -0.65 -5.22
CA PHE A 94 8.54 -1.93 -5.74
C PHE A 94 8.00 -3.21 -5.06
N ALA A 95 6.96 -3.11 -4.22
CA ALA A 95 6.25 -4.30 -3.75
C ALA A 95 5.36 -4.86 -4.88
N VAL A 96 5.62 -6.11 -5.26
CA VAL A 96 4.73 -6.88 -6.13
C VAL A 96 3.84 -7.72 -5.23
N LEU A 97 2.53 -7.52 -5.28
CA LEU A 97 1.57 -8.30 -4.52
C LEU A 97 1.57 -9.74 -5.07
N SER A 98 1.97 -10.71 -4.24
CA SER A 98 1.71 -12.12 -4.55
C SER A 98 0.27 -12.43 -4.12
N SER A 99 -0.67 -12.51 -5.06
CA SER A 99 -2.01 -13.01 -4.81
C SER A 99 -1.94 -14.51 -4.47
N GLY A 100 -1.74 -14.81 -3.18
CA GLY A 100 -1.88 -16.15 -2.64
C GLY A 100 -3.34 -16.42 -2.30
N ILE A 101 -3.94 -17.39 -2.98
CA ILE A 101 -5.24 -18.01 -2.67
C ILE A 101 -5.35 -18.23 -1.14
N PRO A 102 -6.43 -17.80 -0.47
CA PRO A 102 -6.60 -18.12 0.94
C PRO A 102 -6.84 -19.62 1.10
N ALA A 103 -6.00 -20.27 1.91
CA ALA A 103 -6.24 -21.62 2.38
C ALA A 103 -7.38 -21.59 3.41
N ASP A 104 -8.55 -22.14 3.07
CA ASP A 104 -9.37 -22.86 4.05
C ASP A 104 -10.25 -23.95 3.39
N GLU A 105 -10.50 -24.98 4.18
CA GLU A 105 -11.04 -26.28 3.84
C GLU A 105 -12.56 -26.30 3.57
N THR A 106 -13.01 -27.34 2.84
CA THR A 106 -14.35 -27.99 2.88
C THR A 106 -15.41 -27.61 1.81
N SER A 107 -15.38 -28.39 0.71
CA SER A 107 -16.49 -29.02 -0.06
C SER A 107 -17.83 -28.31 -0.38
N SER A 108 -18.03 -28.10 -1.70
CA SER A 108 -19.20 -28.47 -2.53
C SER A 108 -20.57 -27.81 -2.32
N ASN A 109 -20.99 -26.93 -3.25
CA ASN A 109 -21.78 -27.27 -4.46
C ASN A 109 -22.40 -26.03 -5.18
N ASN A 110 -22.23 -26.00 -6.52
CA ASN A 110 -23.01 -25.36 -7.60
C ASN A 110 -23.19 -23.82 -7.58
N SER A 111 -23.12 -23.04 -8.67
CA SER A 111 -23.09 -23.28 -10.13
C SER A 111 -22.76 -21.97 -10.86
N GLU A 112 -22.18 -22.10 -12.06
CA GLU A 112 -22.20 -21.19 -13.23
C GLU A 112 -21.28 -19.94 -13.26
N THR A 113 -20.24 -20.09 -14.11
CA THR A 113 -19.59 -19.12 -15.01
C THR A 113 -19.21 -17.75 -14.45
N ASP A 114 -17.91 -17.50 -14.31
CA ASP A 114 -17.32 -16.20 -14.64
C ASP A 114 -15.83 -16.38 -14.98
N HIS A 115 -15.40 -15.69 -16.04
CA HIS A 115 -14.08 -15.74 -16.64
C HIS A 115 -13.00 -15.25 -15.66
N GLU A 116 -12.03 -16.12 -15.35
CA GLU A 116 -10.95 -15.87 -14.37
C GLU A 116 -9.58 -15.83 -15.07
N GLU A 117 -9.48 -15.25 -16.28
CA GLU A 117 -8.22 -15.16 -17.05
C GLU A 117 -7.64 -13.73 -17.22
N ASP A 118 -8.35 -12.63 -16.93
CA ASP A 118 -7.94 -11.31 -17.45
C ASP A 118 -7.22 -10.36 -16.46
N CYS A 119 -7.06 -10.73 -15.18
CA CYS A 119 -6.43 -9.82 -14.19
C CYS A 119 -4.90 -9.77 -14.28
N GLU A 120 -4.24 -10.82 -14.77
CA GLU A 120 -2.78 -10.84 -14.95
C GLU A 120 -2.36 -9.92 -16.12
N ASP A 121 -3.21 -9.82 -17.14
CA ASP A 121 -2.96 -9.01 -18.34
C ASP A 121 -2.96 -7.51 -18.00
N PHE A 122 -3.80 -7.05 -17.08
CA PHE A 122 -3.87 -5.64 -16.70
C PHE A 122 -2.62 -5.13 -15.94
N GLU A 123 -2.04 -5.95 -15.05
CA GLU A 123 -0.80 -5.61 -14.32
C GLU A 123 0.44 -5.57 -15.24
N ILE A 124 0.47 -6.48 -16.23
CA ILE A 124 1.48 -6.47 -17.29
C ILE A 124 1.35 -5.19 -18.13
N ILE A 125 0.12 -4.79 -18.47
CA ILE A 125 -0.17 -3.56 -19.20
C ILE A 125 0.26 -2.31 -18.40
N MET A 126 0.03 -2.26 -17.08
CA MET A 126 0.46 -1.14 -16.22
C MET A 126 1.98 -1.04 -16.09
N THR A 127 2.67 -2.18 -15.97
CA THR A 127 4.13 -2.24 -15.98
C THR A 127 4.70 -1.77 -17.32
N ASN A 128 4.06 -2.16 -18.42
CA ASN A 128 4.39 -1.68 -19.75
C ASN A 128 4.14 -0.17 -19.88
N LEU A 129 3.05 0.36 -19.33
CA LEU A 129 2.72 1.79 -19.36
C LEU A 129 3.80 2.65 -18.71
N ALA A 130 4.35 2.22 -17.56
CA ALA A 130 5.43 2.93 -16.88
C ALA A 130 6.72 2.99 -17.71
N ASN A 131 7.09 1.85 -18.30
CA ASN A 131 8.27 1.75 -19.19
C ASN A 131 8.07 2.50 -20.51
N LEU A 132 6.84 2.53 -21.01
CA LEU A 132 6.48 3.20 -22.25
C LEU A 132 6.41 4.71 -22.07
N LYS A 133 5.89 5.21 -20.95
CA LYS A 133 5.90 6.64 -20.62
C LYS A 133 7.32 7.22 -20.63
N ALA A 134 8.28 6.50 -20.04
CA ALA A 134 9.70 6.88 -20.06
C ALA A 134 10.31 6.87 -21.48
N SER A 135 9.72 6.12 -22.41
CA SER A 135 10.13 6.03 -23.81
C SER A 135 9.43 7.07 -24.70
N MET A 136 8.17 7.41 -24.39
CA MET A 136 7.36 8.41 -25.10
C MET A 136 7.94 9.83 -24.94
N ASP A 137 8.53 10.16 -23.79
CA ASP A 137 9.20 11.47 -23.58
C ASP A 137 10.36 11.73 -24.57
N LYS A 138 10.84 10.69 -25.25
CA LYS A 138 11.96 10.75 -26.21
C LYS A 138 11.52 10.65 -27.68
N MET A 139 10.22 10.50 -27.96
CA MET A 139 9.70 10.31 -29.32
C MET A 139 9.10 11.60 -29.91
N PRO A 140 8.97 11.73 -31.24
CA PRO A 140 8.19 12.80 -31.89
C PRO A 140 6.68 12.65 -31.64
N ASP A 141 5.93 13.75 -31.70
CA ASP A 141 4.51 13.79 -31.30
C ASP A 141 3.60 12.88 -32.13
N GLU A 142 3.87 12.73 -33.43
CA GLU A 142 3.14 11.80 -34.33
C GLU A 142 3.27 10.33 -33.87
N SER A 143 4.46 9.94 -33.41
CA SER A 143 4.72 8.58 -32.88
C SER A 143 4.15 8.39 -31.47
N LYS A 144 4.04 9.46 -30.67
CA LYS A 144 3.37 9.41 -29.35
C LYS A 144 1.88 9.20 -29.49
N GLU A 145 1.24 9.81 -30.48
CA GLU A 145 -0.20 9.66 -30.73
C GLU A 145 -0.55 8.24 -31.16
N GLU A 146 0.22 7.65 -32.07
CA GLU A 146 0.05 6.25 -32.50
C GLU A 146 0.23 5.28 -31.32
N MET A 147 1.24 5.55 -30.49
CA MET A 147 1.54 4.74 -29.32
C MET A 147 0.45 4.87 -28.23
N ALA A 148 -0.07 6.07 -27.99
CA ALA A 148 -1.18 6.29 -27.09
C ALA A 148 -2.44 5.54 -27.52
N LYS A 149 -2.78 5.57 -28.82
CA LYS A 149 -3.91 4.80 -29.37
C LYS A 149 -3.74 3.30 -29.15
N LYS A 150 -2.52 2.78 -29.35
CA LYS A 150 -2.22 1.38 -29.11
C LYS A 150 -2.42 0.99 -27.65
N ILE A 151 -1.89 1.76 -26.71
CA ILE A 151 -2.09 1.52 -25.27
C ILE A 151 -3.58 1.54 -24.93
N THR A 152 -4.29 2.59 -25.37
CA THR A 152 -5.72 2.74 -25.05
C THR A 152 -6.53 1.57 -25.58
N ARG A 153 -6.20 1.02 -26.77
CA ARG A 153 -6.84 -0.20 -27.29
C ARG A 153 -6.57 -1.42 -26.43
N GLU A 154 -5.33 -1.65 -26.01
CA GLU A 154 -5.00 -2.79 -25.14
C GLU A 154 -5.73 -2.67 -23.79
N PHE A 155 -5.78 -1.46 -23.21
CA PHE A 155 -6.57 -1.20 -22.00
C PHE A 155 -8.07 -1.43 -22.21
N TRP A 156 -8.61 -0.98 -23.33
CA TRP A 156 -10.03 -1.14 -23.66
C TRP A 156 -10.40 -2.61 -23.80
N LYS A 157 -9.56 -3.40 -24.48
CA LYS A 157 -9.73 -4.85 -24.61
C LYS A 157 -9.62 -5.57 -23.28
N ALA A 158 -8.68 -5.16 -22.41
CA ALA A 158 -8.49 -5.77 -21.10
C ALA A 158 -9.66 -5.52 -20.12
N ILE A 159 -10.60 -4.61 -20.46
CA ILE A 159 -11.85 -4.40 -19.71
C ILE A 159 -13.08 -4.87 -20.50
N ASP A 160 -12.89 -5.79 -21.46
CA ASP A 160 -13.91 -6.33 -22.38
C ASP A 160 -14.59 -5.27 -23.27
N GLY A 161 -13.90 -4.17 -23.56
CA GLY A 161 -14.38 -3.14 -24.47
C GLY A 161 -14.31 -3.57 -25.93
N GLU A 162 -15.37 -3.29 -26.70
CA GLU A 162 -15.43 -3.59 -28.14
C GLU A 162 -14.63 -2.59 -28.98
N ASP A 163 -13.91 -3.10 -29.99
CA ASP A 163 -13.03 -2.29 -30.87
C ASP A 163 -13.80 -1.19 -31.65
N GLY A 164 -15.09 -1.41 -31.93
CA GLY A 164 -15.92 -0.45 -32.68
C GLY A 164 -16.24 0.84 -31.92
N GLU A 165 -16.46 0.74 -30.60
CA GLU A 165 -16.80 1.89 -29.75
C GLU A 165 -15.60 2.85 -29.60
N LEU A 166 -14.40 2.28 -29.51
CA LEU A 166 -13.19 3.07 -29.29
C LEU A 166 -12.74 3.84 -30.55
N ASP A 167 -12.92 3.27 -31.74
CA ASP A 167 -12.58 3.94 -33.00
C ASP A 167 -13.50 5.15 -33.25
N GLU A 168 -14.79 5.06 -32.91
CA GLU A 168 -15.71 6.21 -32.94
C GLU A 168 -15.26 7.34 -31.99
N MET A 169 -14.78 6.99 -30.79
CA MET A 169 -14.23 7.98 -29.84
C MET A 169 -12.98 8.68 -30.38
N PHE A 170 -12.06 7.96 -31.02
CA PHE A 170 -10.86 8.57 -31.60
C PHE A 170 -11.19 9.51 -32.76
N ASP A 171 -12.20 9.18 -33.56
CA ASP A 171 -12.63 10.04 -34.67
C ASP A 171 -13.34 11.30 -34.17
N ILE A 172 -14.14 11.22 -33.10
CA ILE A 172 -14.74 12.39 -32.43
C ILE A 172 -13.63 13.31 -31.88
N VAL A 173 -12.62 12.75 -31.23
CA VAL A 173 -11.50 13.54 -30.66
C VAL A 173 -10.71 14.24 -31.77
N LYS A 174 -10.42 13.57 -32.88
CA LYS A 174 -9.75 14.19 -34.05
C LYS A 174 -10.58 15.31 -34.69
N GLN A 175 -11.89 15.15 -34.77
CA GLN A 175 -12.78 16.20 -35.32
C GLN A 175 -12.84 17.45 -34.45
N ASN A 176 -12.57 17.34 -33.14
CA ASN A 176 -12.54 18.46 -32.20
C ASN A 176 -11.15 19.13 -32.04
N LEU A 177 -10.11 18.58 -32.66
CA LEU A 177 -8.73 19.08 -32.59
C LEU A 177 -8.28 19.81 -33.87
N ASN A 178 -9.10 19.83 -34.92
CA ASN A 178 -8.96 20.66 -36.12
C ASN A 178 -9.91 21.85 -36.08
#